data_AF-A0A959D8P4-F1
#
_entry.id   AF-A0A959D8P4-F1
#
_cell.length_a   1.000
_cell.length_b   1.000
_cell.length_c   1.000
_cell.angle_alpha   90.00
_cell.angle_beta   90.00
_cell.angle_gamma   90.00
#
_symmetry.space_group_name_H-M   'P 1'
#
loop_
_entity.id
_entity.type
_entity.pdbx_description
1 polymer ?
#
loop_
_entity_poly.entity_id
_entity_poly.type
_entity_poly.pdbx_seq_one_letter_code
_entity_poly.pdbx_strand_id
1 'polypeptide(L)'
;YSSGYVVHTLEASLWSLLTTSCYSEAVLRAVNLGEDTDTSGAVTGGLAGLAYGFDDIPAAWVEQLARVEEIEYLCAAFAERIRES
;
A
#
# COMPACT_ATOMS: atom_id res chain seq x y z
N TYR A 1 7.23 -3.70 -24.55
CA TYR A 1 7.73 -4.78 -23.67
C TYR A 1 7.82 -4.22 -22.26
N SER A 2 6.85 -4.50 -21.39
CA SER A 2 6.79 -4.01 -19.98
C SER A 2 6.62 -5.16 -18.96
N SER A 3 6.75 -6.41 -19.43
CA SER A 3 6.53 -7.60 -18.61
C SER A 3 7.51 -7.70 -17.44
N GLY A 4 8.77 -7.29 -17.64
CA GLY A 4 9.77 -7.28 -16.58
C GLY A 4 9.43 -6.27 -15.48
N TYR A 5 9.04 -5.06 -15.85
CA TYR A 5 8.74 -3.98 -14.89
C TYR A 5 7.62 -4.36 -13.92
N VAL A 6 6.48 -4.85 -14.43
CA VAL A 6 5.34 -5.25 -13.58
C VAL A 6 5.69 -6.44 -12.68
N VAL A 7 6.41 -7.43 -13.21
CA VAL A 7 6.81 -8.61 -12.43
C VAL A 7 7.81 -8.23 -11.34
N HIS A 8 8.78 -7.36 -11.65
CA HIS A 8 9.75 -6.87 -10.67
C HIS A 8 9.08 -6.05 -9.57
N THR A 9 8.14 -5.16 -9.91
CA THR A 9 7.37 -4.40 -8.93
C THR A 9 6.57 -5.31 -8.00
N LEU A 10 5.94 -6.35 -8.55
CA LEU A 10 5.19 -7.33 -7.75
C LEU A 10 6.09 -8.17 -6.84
N GLU A 11 7.21 -8.67 -7.37
CA GLU A 11 8.18 -9.47 -6.61
C GLU A 11 8.79 -8.66 -5.48
N ALA A 12 9.20 -7.42 -5.74
CA ALA A 12 9.72 -6.50 -4.73
C ALA A 12 8.68 -6.20 -3.64
N SER A 13 7.41 -6.03 -4.02
CA SER A 13 6.32 -5.75 -3.08
C SER A 13 6.02 -6.96 -2.17
N LEU A 14 5.94 -8.16 -2.76
CA LEU A 14 5.72 -9.39 -2.01
C LEU A 14 6.90 -9.72 -1.11
N TRP A 15 8.13 -9.58 -1.61
CA TRP A 15 9.33 -9.81 -0.81
C TRP A 15 9.40 -8.84 0.36
N SER A 16 9.09 -7.56 0.15
CA SER A 16 9.06 -6.56 1.21
C SER A 16 8.05 -6.96 2.29
N LEU A 17 6.82 -7.27 1.91
CA LEU A 17 5.76 -7.71 2.83
C LEU A 17 6.13 -8.97 3.62
N LEU A 18 6.66 -10.00 2.95
CA LEU A 18 6.99 -11.30 3.56
C LEU A 18 8.20 -11.24 4.49
N THR A 19 8.99 -10.16 4.42
CA THR A 19 10.23 -10.01 5.19
C THR A 19 10.18 -8.91 6.25
N THR A 20 9.00 -8.34 6.50
CA THR A 20 8.75 -7.26 7.47
C THR A 20 7.63 -7.63 8.44
N SER A 21 7.56 -6.91 9.56
CA SER A 21 6.64 -7.23 10.65
C SER A 21 5.54 -6.19 10.89
N CYS A 22 5.65 -5.02 10.26
CA CYS A 22 4.65 -3.96 10.31
C CYS A 22 4.59 -3.18 8.99
N TYR A 23 3.52 -2.40 8.82
CA TYR A 23 3.20 -1.61 7.63
C TYR A 23 4.34 -0.66 7.27
N SER A 24 4.83 0.09 8.26
CA SER A 24 5.88 1.09 8.03
C SER A 24 7.18 0.46 7.52
N GLU A 25 7.58 -0.69 8.07
CA GLU A 25 8.73 -1.46 7.59
C GLU A 25 8.53 -1.97 6.16
N ALA A 26 7.35 -2.53 5.86
CA ALA A 26 7.04 -3.07 4.54
C ALA A 26 7.13 -1.99 3.45
N VAL A 27 6.48 -0.85 3.68
CA VAL A 27 6.43 0.26 2.72
C VAL A 27 7.81 0.92 2.58
N LEU A 28 8.50 1.19 3.68
CA LEU A 28 9.86 1.75 3.62
C LEU A 28 10.82 0.80 2.91
N ARG A 29 10.70 -0.51 3.10
CA ARG A 29 11.53 -1.48 2.41
C ARG A 29 11.29 -1.46 0.90
N ALA A 30 10.03 -1.46 0.47
CA ALA A 30 9.68 -1.39 -0.95
C ALA A 30 10.19 -0.09 -1.61
N VAL A 31 9.98 1.06 -0.96
CA VAL A 31 10.46 2.36 -1.47
C VAL A 31 11.99 2.43 -1.52
N ASN A 32 12.68 1.84 -0.54
CA ASN A 32 14.14 1.84 -0.52
C ASN A 32 14.79 0.82 -1.48
N LEU A 33 14.02 -0.09 -2.11
CA LEU A 33 14.55 -1.04 -3.09
C LEU A 33 14.93 -0.37 -4.44
N GLY A 34 14.35 0.78 -4.75
CA GLY A 34 14.70 1.59 -5.93
C GLY A 34 14.00 1.20 -7.24
N GLU A 35 14.41 1.87 -8.33
CA GLU A 35 13.87 1.84 -9.71
C GLU A 35 12.44 2.39 -9.91
N ASP A 36 11.45 1.85 -9.22
CA ASP A 36 10.02 2.19 -9.38
C ASP A 36 9.34 2.35 -8.02
N THR A 37 9.84 3.32 -7.27
CA THR A 37 9.46 3.53 -5.86
C THR A 37 7.99 3.89 -5.71
N ASP A 38 7.43 4.60 -6.69
CA ASP A 38 6.04 5.07 -6.65
C ASP A 38 5.07 3.90 -6.81
N THR A 39 5.29 3.02 -7.79
CA THR A 39 4.40 1.87 -8.03
C THR A 39 4.62 0.77 -7.01
N SER A 40 5.88 0.45 -6.65
CA SER A 40 6.19 -0.56 -5.64
C SER A 40 5.70 -0.15 -4.25
N GLY A 41 5.83 1.13 -3.90
CA GLY A 41 5.28 1.70 -2.66
C GLY A 41 3.76 1.61 -2.62
N ALA A 42 3.07 1.93 -3.72
CA ALA A 42 1.61 1.84 -3.80
C ALA A 42 1.11 0.39 -3.70
N VAL A 43 1.72 -0.55 -4.44
CA VAL A 43 1.34 -1.97 -4.42
C VAL A 43 1.63 -2.58 -3.04
N THR A 44 2.81 -2.31 -2.48
CA THR A 44 3.18 -2.78 -1.14
C THR A 44 2.27 -2.18 -0.06
N GLY A 45 1.97 -0.88 -0.13
CA GLY A 45 1.09 -0.21 0.81
C GLY A 45 -0.33 -0.77 0.81
N GLY A 46 -0.89 -1.10 -0.37
CA GLY A 46 -2.18 -1.77 -0.46
C GLY A 46 -2.17 -3.17 0.18
N LEU A 47 -1.16 -3.98 -0.13
CA LEU A 47 -1.02 -5.33 0.42
C LEU A 47 -0.76 -5.32 1.93
N ALA A 48 0.13 -4.44 2.39
CA ALA A 48 0.48 -4.26 3.79
C ALA A 48 -0.72 -3.74 4.60
N GLY A 49 -1.53 -2.83 4.04
CA GLY A 49 -2.75 -2.35 4.69
C GLY A 49 -3.78 -3.46 4.90
N LEU A 50 -3.87 -4.42 3.97
CA LEU A 50 -4.70 -5.61 4.13
C LEU A 50 -4.13 -6.62 5.14
N ALA A 51 -2.80 -6.77 5.18
CA ALA A 51 -2.13 -7.77 6.01
C ALA A 51 -1.98 -7.36 7.48
N TYR A 52 -1.60 -6.10 7.73
CA TYR A 52 -1.35 -5.58 9.08
C TYR A 52 -2.53 -4.77 9.64
N GLY A 53 -3.45 -4.33 8.77
CA GLY A 53 -4.61 -3.53 9.14
C GLY A 53 -4.33 -2.02 9.09
N PHE A 54 -5.42 -1.24 9.08
CA PHE A 54 -5.35 0.22 9.02
C PHE A 54 -4.69 0.84 10.26
N ASP A 55 -4.91 0.25 11.43
CA ASP A 55 -4.38 0.76 12.71
C ASP A 55 -2.84 0.68 12.81
N ASP A 56 -2.20 -0.12 11.96
CA ASP A 56 -0.74 -0.25 11.90
C ASP A 56 -0.09 0.81 10.99
N ILE A 57 -0.90 1.55 10.22
CA ILE A 57 -0.42 2.67 9.40
C ILE A 57 -0.04 3.83 10.32
N PRO A 58 1.18 4.39 10.22
CA PRO A 58 1.56 5.54 11.03
C PRO A 58 0.60 6.71 10.83
N ALA A 59 -0.04 7.17 11.91
CA ALA A 59 -1.01 8.27 11.86
C ALA A 59 -0.43 9.53 11.20
N ALA A 60 0.84 9.84 11.47
CA ALA A 60 1.55 10.96 10.85
C ALA A 60 1.65 10.85 9.31
N TRP A 61 1.61 9.65 8.73
CA TRP A 61 1.59 9.48 7.27
C TRP A 61 0.19 9.73 6.70
N VAL A 62 -0.85 9.28 7.42
CA VAL A 62 -2.25 9.50 7.05
C VAL A 62 -2.59 11.01 7.11
N GLU A 63 -2.17 11.70 8.16
CA GLU A 63 -2.38 13.15 8.34
C GLU A 63 -1.71 14.01 7.26
N GLN A 64 -0.65 13.51 6.64
CA GLN A 64 0.06 14.19 5.54
C GLN A 64 -0.54 13.88 4.16
N LEU A 65 -1.46 12.93 4.06
CA LEU A 65 -2.04 12.50 2.79
C LEU A 65 -2.96 13.58 2.22
N ALA A 66 -2.71 13.97 0.97
CA ALA A 66 -3.55 14.93 0.29
C ALA A 66 -4.98 14.40 0.13
N ARG A 67 -5.98 15.21 0.49
CA ARG A 67 -7.41 14.88 0.37
C ARG A 67 -7.82 13.62 1.15
N VAL A 68 -7.21 13.38 2.32
CA VAL A 68 -7.51 12.22 3.17
C VAL A 68 -9.01 12.04 3.43
N GLU A 69 -9.73 13.12 3.73
CA GLU A 69 -11.19 13.09 3.97
C GLU A 69 -11.98 12.53 2.77
N GLU A 70 -11.55 12.86 1.55
CA GLU A 70 -12.21 12.36 0.33
C GLU A 70 -11.86 10.91 0.05
N ILE A 71 -10.63 10.50 0.33
CA ILE A 71 -10.20 9.10 0.22
C ILE A 71 -11.02 8.24 1.20
N GLU A 72 -11.13 8.67 2.45
CA GLU A 72 -11.93 7.99 3.48
C GLU A 72 -13.41 7.89 3.08
N TYR A 73 -13.99 8.98 2.57
CA TYR A 73 -15.35 8.97 2.05
C TYR A 73 -15.54 7.96 0.91
N LEU A 74 -14.63 7.93 -0.07
CA LEU A 74 -14.69 6.98 -1.18
C LEU A 74 -14.54 5.54 -0.71
N CYS A 75 -13.64 5.27 0.24
CA CYS A 75 -13.48 3.95 0.83
C CYS A 75 -14.75 3.49 1.56
N ALA A 76 -15.39 4.37 2.34
CA ALA A 76 -16.64 4.07 3.02
C ALA A 76 -17.79 3.80 2.04
N ALA A 77 -17.97 4.67 1.03
CA ALA A 77 -19.00 4.50 0.01
C ALA A 77 -18.81 3.19 -0.78
N PHE A 78 -17.56 2.85 -1.11
CA PHE A 78 -17.23 1.60 -1.79
C PHE A 78 -17.53 0.37 -0.92
N ALA A 79 -17.16 0.40 0.36
CA ALA A 79 -17.41 -0.70 1.29
C ALA A 79 -18.91 -0.97 1.47
N GLU A 80 -19.72 0.09 1.58
CA GLU A 80 -21.19 -0.06 1.66
C GLU A 80 -21.76 -0.66 0.37
N ARG A 81 -21.29 -0.21 -0.81
CA ARG A 81 -21.77 -0.75 -2.09
C ARG A 81 -21.42 -2.22 -2.30
N ILE A 82 -20.26 -2.67 -1.82
CA ILE A 82 -19.88 -4.10 -1.83
C ILE A 82 -20.80 -4.91 -0.93
N ARG A 83 -21.17 -4.39 0.25
CA ARG A 83 -22.04 -5.10 1.20
C ARG A 83 -23.48 -5.26 0.68
N GLU A 84 -23.92 -4.34 -0.17
CA GLU A 84 -25.24 -4.39 -0.81
C GLU A 84 -25.32 -5.31 -2.05
N SER A 85 -24.18 -5.81 -2.55
CA SER A 85 -24.10 -6.66 -3.76
C SER A 85 -24.02 -8.14 -3.41
#